data_AF-A0A368TGY0-F1
#
_entry.id   AF-A0A368TGY0-F1
#
_cell.length_a   1.000
_cell.length_b   1.000
_cell.length_c   1.000
_cell.angle_alpha   90.00
_cell.angle_beta   90.00
_cell.angle_gamma   90.00
#
_symmetry.space_group_name_H-M   'P 1'
#
loop_
_entity.id
_entity.type
_entity.pdbx_description
1 polymer ?
#
loop_
_entity_poly.entity_id
_entity_poly.type
_entity_poly.pdbx_seq_one_letter_code
_entity_poly.pdbx_strand_id
1 'polypeptide(L)'
;MSISEEVVKITQRVISEENIEKGMAKLLYNETRRKLIEYELLDRNLARKYGMSFDQFREKEMMEKLGYAWEVEKVYQNWEIARDGIETMNGMTDRVSTILRLL
;
A
#
# COMPACT_ATOMS: atom_id res chain seq x y z
N MET A 1 -18.27 -25.27 16.45
CA MET A 1 -17.23 -24.24 16.38
C MET A 1 -17.77 -23.13 15.50
N SER A 2 -17.82 -21.90 16.00
CA SER A 2 -18.27 -20.76 15.16
C SER A 2 -17.16 -20.38 14.18
N ILE A 3 -17.51 -19.84 13.00
CA ILE A 3 -16.55 -19.25 12.06
C ILE A 3 -15.59 -18.29 12.79
N SER A 4 -16.09 -17.54 13.78
CA SER A 4 -15.28 -16.62 14.58
C SER A 4 -14.19 -17.32 15.43
N GLU A 5 -14.45 -18.51 15.96
CA GLU A 5 -13.48 -19.25 16.80
C GLU A 5 -12.34 -19.83 15.97
N GLU A 6 -12.66 -20.30 14.77
CA GLU A 6 -11.67 -20.86 13.86
C GLU A 6 -10.71 -19.78 13.33
N VAL A 7 -11.24 -18.61 12.96
CA VAL A 7 -10.43 -17.45 12.56
C VAL A 7 -9.45 -17.04 13.67
N VAL A 8 -9.90 -16.96 14.93
CA VAL A 8 -9.03 -16.64 16.07
C VAL A 8 -7.90 -17.66 16.20
N LYS A 9 -8.21 -18.95 16.17
CA LYS A 9 -7.19 -20.01 16.28
C LYS A 9 -6.17 -19.98 15.15
N ILE A 10 -6.62 -19.72 13.92
CA ILE A 10 -5.72 -19.60 12.76
C ILE A 10 -4.81 -18.37 12.93
N THR A 11 -5.38 -17.21 13.31
CA THR A 11 -4.61 -15.98 13.54
C THR A 11 -3.53 -16.18 14.61
N GLN A 12 -3.88 -16.77 15.75
CA GLN A 12 -2.93 -17.04 16.84
C GLN A 12 -1.78 -17.94 16.38
N ARG A 13 -2.06 -18.95 15.54
CA ARG A 13 -1.04 -19.83 14.97
C ARG A 13 -0.15 -19.14 13.94
N VAL A 14 -0.73 -18.39 13.00
CA VAL A 14 0.02 -17.70 11.94
C VAL A 14 0.95 -16.64 12.51
N ILE A 15 0.50 -15.91 13.53
CA ILE A 15 1.25 -14.78 14.11
C ILE A 15 2.07 -15.19 15.34
N SER A 16 1.87 -16.42 15.84
CA SER A 16 2.49 -16.89 17.09
C SER A 16 2.24 -15.90 18.23
N GLU A 17 0.98 -15.50 18.41
CA GLU A 17 0.54 -14.50 19.38
C GLU A 17 -0.77 -14.94 20.02
N GLU A 18 -0.80 -15.09 21.34
CA GLU A 18 -2.00 -15.55 22.07
C GLU A 18 -3.01 -14.42 22.27
N ASN A 19 -2.54 -13.18 22.45
CA ASN A 19 -3.41 -12.02 22.55
C ASN A 19 -3.97 -11.66 21.17
N ILE A 20 -5.27 -11.92 20.97
CA ILE A 20 -5.91 -11.73 19.67
C ILE A 20 -5.86 -10.28 19.17
N GLU A 21 -5.97 -9.28 20.04
CA GLU A 21 -5.89 -7.87 19.66
C GLU A 21 -4.48 -7.54 19.13
N LYS A 22 -3.46 -8.02 19.85
CA LYS A 22 -2.05 -7.88 19.44
C LYS A 22 -1.77 -8.64 18.14
N GLY A 23 -2.34 -9.84 17.98
CA GLY A 23 -2.24 -10.64 16.76
C GLY A 23 -2.86 -9.95 15.56
N MET A 24 -4.05 -9.37 15.72
CA MET A 24 -4.74 -8.59 14.69
C MET A 24 -3.97 -7.32 14.35
N ALA A 25 -3.44 -6.60 15.34
CA ALA A 25 -2.61 -5.42 15.10
C ALA A 25 -1.33 -5.78 14.33
N LYS A 26 -0.67 -6.90 14.65
CA LYS A 26 0.48 -7.42 13.89
C LYS A 26 0.12 -7.77 12.44
N LEU A 27 -1.03 -8.40 12.20
CA LEU A 27 -1.53 -8.69 10.84
C LEU A 27 -1.76 -7.40 10.05
N LEU A 28 -2.45 -6.43 10.64
CA LEU A 28 -2.71 -5.13 10.00
C LEU A 28 -1.41 -4.38 9.72
N TYR A 29 -0.43 -4.42 10.62
CA TYR A 29 0.87 -3.80 10.42
C TYR A 29 1.61 -4.43 9.23
N ASN A 30 1.60 -5.77 9.15
CA ASN A 30 2.25 -6.47 8.04
C ASN A 30 1.55 -6.19 6.70
N GLU A 31 0.22 -6.16 6.68
CA GLU A 31 -0.57 -5.91 5.47
C GLU A 31 -0.44 -4.46 4.98
N THR A 32 -0.48 -3.48 5.88
CA THR A 32 -0.26 -2.06 5.54
C THR A 32 1.14 -1.83 5.00
N ARG A 33 2.17 -2.44 5.61
CA ARG A 33 3.54 -2.40 5.07
C ARG A 33 3.68 -3.08 3.72
N ARG A 34 3.04 -4.23 3.50
CA ARG A 34 3.06 -4.93 2.21
C ARG A 34 2.49 -4.04 1.11
N LYS A 35 1.32 -3.44 1.34
CA LYS A 35 0.69 -2.51 0.39
C LYS A 35 1.52 -1.26 0.16
N LEU A 36 2.11 -0.68 1.20
CA LEU A 36 3.02 0.45 1.07
C LEU A 36 4.18 0.12 0.11
N ILE A 37 4.83 -1.03 0.32
CA ILE A 37 5.94 -1.48 -0.55
C ILE A 37 5.48 -1.66 -2.01
N GLU A 38 4.27 -2.19 -2.23
CA GLU A 38 3.69 -2.37 -3.57
C GLU A 38 3.50 -1.03 -4.29
N TYR A 39 2.92 -0.04 -3.60
CA TYR A 39 2.72 1.29 -4.18
C TYR A 39 4.04 2.03 -4.41
N GLU A 40 4.98 1.97 -3.46
CA GLU A 40 6.30 2.54 -3.64
C GLU A 40 7.07 1.89 -4.81
N LEU A 41 6.92 0.58 -5.00
CA LEU A 41 7.55 -0.12 -6.12
C LEU A 41 6.95 0.34 -7.45
N LEU A 42 5.63 0.52 -7.52
CA LEU A 42 4.96 1.04 -8.70
C LEU A 42 5.42 2.47 -9.02
N ASP A 43 5.42 3.38 -8.03
CA ASP A 43 5.90 4.76 -8.17
C ASP A 43 7.36 4.79 -8.67
N ARG A 44 8.27 4.04 -8.05
CA ARG A 44 9.67 3.97 -8.46
C ARG A 44 9.86 3.40 -9.86
N ASN A 45 9.08 2.38 -10.23
CA ASN A 45 9.19 1.76 -11.56
C ASN A 45 8.71 2.71 -12.65
N LEU A 46 7.63 3.44 -12.42
CA LEU A 46 7.13 4.44 -13.36
C LEU A 46 8.09 5.64 -13.44
N ALA A 47 8.61 6.11 -12.30
CA ALA A 47 9.61 7.17 -12.27
C ALA A 47 10.86 6.80 -13.08
N ARG A 48 11.33 5.55 -12.94
CA ARG A 48 12.43 5.01 -13.72
C ARG A 48 12.09 4.90 -15.21
N LYS A 49 10.88 4.44 -15.56
CA LYS A 49 10.44 4.27 -16.95
C LYS A 49 10.43 5.59 -17.72
N TYR A 50 9.97 6.67 -17.09
CA TYR A 50 9.85 7.98 -17.74
C TYR A 50 11.02 8.93 -17.44
N GLY A 51 11.95 8.53 -16.57
CA GLY A 51 13.10 9.35 -16.19
C GLY A 51 12.72 10.65 -15.47
N MET A 52 11.58 10.66 -14.79
CA MET A 52 11.03 11.85 -14.12
C MET A 52 10.07 11.45 -12.99
N SER A 53 9.77 12.36 -12.06
CA SER A 53 8.74 12.13 -11.04
C SER A 53 7.33 12.19 -11.64
N PHE A 54 6.32 11.74 -10.88
CA PHE A 54 4.91 11.90 -11.28
C PHE A 54 4.54 13.37 -11.49
N ASP A 55 4.96 14.25 -10.58
CA ASP A 55 4.68 15.69 -10.69
C ASP A 55 5.29 16.29 -11.97
N GLN A 56 6.53 15.92 -12.28
CA GLN A 56 7.17 16.32 -13.55
C GLN A 56 6.45 15.74 -14.77
N PHE A 57 5.95 14.51 -14.69
CA PHE A 57 5.17 13.88 -15.76
C PHE A 57 3.87 14.66 -16.02
N ARG A 58 3.20 15.13 -14.95
CA ARG A 58 2.01 15.98 -15.01
C ARG A 58 2.31 17.36 -15.58
N GLU A 59 3.28 18.06 -14.99
CA GLU A 59 3.67 19.43 -15.38
C GLU A 59 4.15 19.52 -16.83
N LYS A 60 4.79 18.46 -17.34
CA LYS A 60 5.26 18.40 -18.73
C LYS A 60 4.16 17.95 -19.70
N GLU A 61 2.93 17.73 -19.26
CA GLU A 61 1.82 17.30 -20.11
C GLU A 61 2.17 16.04 -20.91
N MET A 62 2.84 15.09 -20.26
CA MET A 62 3.36 13.90 -20.95
C MET A 62 2.25 13.03 -21.55
N MET A 63 1.02 13.10 -21.04
CA MET A 63 -0.13 12.44 -21.66
C MET A 63 -0.39 12.96 -23.07
N GLU A 64 -0.34 14.28 -23.26
CA GLU A 64 -0.54 14.91 -24.56
C GLU A 64 0.60 14.57 -25.52
N LYS A 65 1.85 14.70 -25.02
CA LYS A 65 3.07 14.46 -25.80
C LYS A 65 3.22 13.00 -26.24
N LEU A 66 2.62 12.07 -25.52
CA LEU A 66 2.58 10.65 -25.86
C LEU A 66 1.30 10.27 -26.63
N GLY A 67 0.51 11.26 -27.07
CA GLY A 67 -0.59 11.09 -28.01
C GLY A 67 -1.87 10.54 -27.41
N TYR A 68 -2.10 10.71 -26.09
CA TYR A 68 -3.32 10.28 -25.41
C TYR A 68 -3.69 8.81 -25.66
N ALA A 69 -2.70 7.94 -25.87
CA ALA A 69 -2.94 6.52 -26.00
C ALA A 69 -3.54 5.97 -24.70
N TRP A 70 -4.50 5.06 -24.79
CA TRP A 70 -5.17 4.46 -23.64
C TRP A 70 -4.18 3.87 -22.63
N GLU A 71 -3.06 3.33 -23.11
CA GLU A 71 -1.97 2.80 -22.29
C GLU A 71 -1.28 3.88 -21.45
N VAL A 72 -1.21 5.11 -21.95
CA VAL A 72 -0.61 6.26 -21.25
C VAL A 72 -1.56 6.77 -20.17
N GLU A 73 -2.87 6.84 -20.45
CA GLU A 73 -3.88 7.19 -19.45
C GLU A 73 -3.89 6.17 -18.30
N LYS A 74 -3.85 4.88 -18.63
CA LYS A 74 -3.74 3.82 -17.62
C LYS A 74 -2.47 3.95 -16.77
N VAL A 75 -1.34 4.33 -17.39
CA VAL A 75 -0.11 4.60 -16.64
C VAL A 75 -0.29 5.78 -15.69
N TYR A 76 -0.86 6.89 -16.17
CA TYR A 76 -1.13 8.06 -15.34
C TYR A 76 -1.98 7.71 -14.13
N GLN A 77 -3.12 7.05 -14.34
CA GLN A 77 -4.05 6.68 -13.27
C GLN A 77 -3.40 5.73 -12.27
N ASN A 78 -2.65 4.73 -12.75
CA ASN A 78 -1.93 3.81 -11.87
C ASN A 78 -0.87 4.53 -11.03
N TRP A 79 -0.20 5.54 -11.59
CA TRP A 79 0.79 6.31 -10.86
C TRP A 79 0.15 7.18 -9.79
N GLU A 80 -0.97 7.83 -10.11
CA GLU A 80 -1.77 8.61 -9.18
C GLU A 80 -2.25 7.75 -8.01
N ILE A 81 -2.86 6.58 -8.31
CA ILE A 81 -3.28 5.60 -7.31
C ILE A 81 -2.10 5.14 -6.44
N ALA A 82 -0.91 4.98 -7.02
CA ALA A 82 0.27 4.63 -6.25
C ALA A 82 0.65 5.72 -5.24
N ARG A 83 0.61 6.99 -5.65
CA ARG A 83 0.94 8.13 -4.79
C ARG A 83 -0.05 8.26 -3.63
N ASP A 84 -1.35 8.19 -3.92
CA ASP A 84 -2.41 8.23 -2.89
C ASP A 84 -2.33 7.01 -1.97
N GLY A 85 -2.02 5.85 -2.54
CA GLY A 85 -1.80 4.60 -1.81
C GLY A 85 -0.63 4.67 -0.85
N ILE A 86 0.49 5.29 -1.25
CA ILE A 86 1.65 5.52 -0.37
C ILE A 86 1.26 6.39 0.82
N GLU A 87 0.61 7.53 0.58
CA GLU A 87 0.19 8.44 1.65
C GLU A 87 -0.75 7.73 2.64
N THR A 88 -1.77 7.06 2.10
CA THR A 88 -2.76 6.34 2.91
C THR A 88 -2.12 5.21 3.72
N MET A 89 -1.28 4.38 3.10
CA MET A 89 -0.67 3.23 3.79
C MET A 89 0.40 3.65 4.78
N ASN A 90 1.13 4.74 4.56
CA ASN A 90 2.02 5.32 5.57
C ASN A 90 1.23 5.72 6.81
N GLY A 91 0.17 6.52 6.66
CA GLY A 91 -0.67 6.93 7.79
C GLY A 91 -1.30 5.75 8.54
N MET A 92 -1.75 4.72 7.83
CA MET A 92 -2.29 3.51 8.46
C MET A 92 -1.20 2.69 9.18
N THR A 93 -0.03 2.54 8.56
CA THR A 93 1.13 1.84 9.16
C THR A 93 1.53 2.52 10.47
N ASP A 94 1.62 3.85 10.48
CA ASP A 94 1.97 4.63 11.68
C ASP A 94 0.95 4.47 12.80
N ARG A 95 -0.35 4.53 12.47
CA ARG A 95 -1.44 4.32 13.44
C ARG A 95 -1.39 2.93 14.05
N VAL A 96 -1.23 1.89 13.24
CA VAL A 96 -1.15 0.51 13.75
C VAL A 96 0.13 0.30 14.54
N SER A 97 1.25 0.90 14.14
CA SER A 97 2.50 0.84 14.91
C SER A 97 2.35 1.47 16.29
N THR A 98 1.55 2.54 16.40
CA THR A 98 1.24 3.19 17.68
C THR A 98 0.41 2.28 18.57
N ILE A 99 -0.63 1.64 18.01
CA ILE A 99 -1.45 0.65 18.74
C ILE A 99 -0.59 -0.51 19.24
N LEU A 100 0.29 -1.05 18.40
CA LEU A 100 1.20 -2.15 18.78
C LEU A 100 2.15 -1.81 19.92
N ARG A 101 2.51 -0.53 20.12
CA ARG A 101 3.33 -0.09 21.26
C ARG A 101 2.53 -0.02 22.57
N LEU A 102 1.20 0.03 22.49
CA LEU A 102 0.29 0.11 23.63
C LEU A 102 -0.27 -1.26 24.06
N LEU A 103 -0.09 -2.31 23.24
CA LEU A 103 -0.51 -3.70 23.48
C LEU A 103 0.67 -4.61 23.83
#